data_AF-B8CMQ4-F1
#
_entry.id   AF-B8CMQ4-F1
#
_cell.length_a   1.000
_cell.length_b   1.000
_cell.length_c   1.000
_cell.angle_alpha   90.00
_cell.angle_beta   90.00
_cell.angle_gamma   90.00
#
_symmetry.space_group_name_H-M   'P 1'
#
loop_
_entity.id
_entity.type
_entity.pdbx_description
1 polymer ?
#
loop_
_entity_poly.entity_id
_entity_poly.type
_entity_poly.pdbx_seq_one_letter_code
_entity_poly.pdbx_strand_id
1 'polypeptide(L)'
;MSKPDRDRVVFHSIHDMSSGHYLSKAEPLLNSELSEDIKDINDILELYNISLFFEKEIYLKNWSETDIVAYKEKVNSFKTVVGKFITNIDDSSFLSHFENIFYGYCESFWVLINNYQQFKRISPSQIEEVLNKYPHQIRYLLSQKKLVNKYKLVLCEFLKSYQ
;
A
#
# COMPACT_ATOMS: atom_id res chain seq x y z
N MET A 1 3.44 -2.52 -18.26
CA MET A 1 2.57 -3.63 -18.73
C MET A 1 1.54 -3.87 -17.65
N SER A 2 0.24 -3.93 -17.98
CA SER A 2 -0.82 -4.13 -16.98
C SER A 2 -0.71 -5.54 -16.38
N LYS A 3 -0.15 -5.66 -15.18
CA LYS A 3 -0.06 -6.90 -14.41
C LYS A 3 -1.38 -7.10 -13.65
N PRO A 4 -2.09 -8.23 -13.86
CA PRO A 4 -3.38 -8.46 -13.21
C PRO A 4 -3.19 -8.67 -11.70
N ASP A 5 -4.21 -8.29 -10.92
CA ASP A 5 -4.21 -8.35 -9.43
C ASP A 5 -3.68 -9.68 -8.87
N ARG A 6 -4.20 -10.80 -9.39
CA ARG A 6 -3.82 -12.16 -8.94
C ARG A 6 -2.34 -12.50 -9.03
N ASP A 7 -1.59 -11.81 -9.89
CA ASP A 7 -0.17 -12.08 -10.13
C ASP A 7 0.73 -11.18 -9.28
N ARG A 8 0.15 -10.22 -8.56
CA ARG A 8 0.88 -9.25 -7.75
C ARG A 8 1.21 -9.78 -6.35
N VAL A 9 2.20 -9.14 -5.74
CA VAL A 9 2.70 -9.48 -4.40
C VAL A 9 1.87 -8.77 -3.33
N VAL A 10 1.26 -9.54 -2.42
CA VAL A 10 0.53 -9.01 -1.26
C VAL A 10 1.17 -9.55 0.01
N PHE A 11 1.38 -8.69 0.99
CA PHE A 11 1.83 -9.06 2.33
C PHE A 11 0.63 -9.07 3.28
N HIS A 12 0.25 -10.25 3.77
CA HIS A 12 -0.88 -10.38 4.72
C HIS A 12 -0.43 -10.29 6.17
N SER A 13 0.53 -11.12 6.59
CA SER A 13 1.09 -11.11 7.94
C SER A 13 2.36 -11.94 8.02
N ILE A 14 3.09 -11.83 9.14
CA ILE A 14 4.27 -12.65 9.42
C ILE A 14 3.97 -14.15 9.61
N HIS A 15 2.72 -14.48 9.94
CA HIS A 15 2.28 -15.86 10.18
C HIS A 15 1.57 -16.45 8.96
N ASP A 16 1.52 -15.71 7.86
CA ASP A 16 0.85 -16.13 6.65
C ASP A 16 1.69 -17.15 5.87
N MET A 17 1.10 -18.32 5.63
CA MET A 17 1.78 -19.44 4.95
C MET A 17 1.99 -19.20 3.45
N SER A 18 1.39 -18.17 2.86
CA SER A 18 1.58 -17.80 1.44
C SER A 18 2.85 -16.99 1.18
N SER A 19 3.63 -16.65 2.22
CA SER A 19 4.86 -15.84 2.11
C SER A 19 5.82 -16.35 1.03
N GLY A 20 6.02 -17.67 0.93
CA GLY A 20 6.89 -18.25 -0.10
C GLY A 20 6.37 -18.08 -1.53
N HIS A 21 5.05 -18.17 -1.73
CA HIS A 21 4.43 -17.95 -3.03
C HIS A 21 4.59 -16.50 -3.49
N TYR A 22 4.33 -15.55 -2.58
CA TYR A 22 4.43 -14.13 -2.89
C TYR A 22 5.88 -13.66 -3.07
N LEU A 23 6.83 -14.16 -2.28
CA LEU A 23 8.25 -13.85 -2.50
C LEU A 23 8.78 -14.43 -3.82
N SER A 24 8.30 -15.60 -4.24
CA SER A 24 8.64 -16.15 -5.58
C SER A 24 8.14 -15.25 -6.71
N LYS A 25 6.98 -14.60 -6.52
CA LYS A 25 6.46 -13.58 -7.45
C LYS A 25 7.21 -12.24 -7.38
N ALA A 26 7.84 -11.94 -6.25
CA ALA A 26 8.63 -10.72 -6.05
C ALA A 26 10.00 -10.80 -6.73
N GLU A 27 10.56 -12.00 -6.87
CA GLU A 27 11.92 -12.23 -7.38
C GLU A 27 12.19 -11.60 -8.77
N PRO A 28 11.29 -11.69 -9.78
CA PRO A 28 11.49 -11.00 -11.04
C PRO A 28 11.58 -9.47 -10.88
N LEU A 29 10.83 -8.87 -9.96
CA LEU A 29 10.89 -7.43 -9.68
C LEU A 29 12.18 -7.05 -8.96
N LEU A 30 12.63 -7.88 -8.02
CA LEU A 30 13.89 -7.69 -7.30
C LEU A 30 15.11 -7.77 -8.23
N ASN A 31 15.06 -8.64 -9.24
CA ASN A 31 16.09 -8.77 -10.26
C ASN A 31 15.98 -7.76 -11.42
N SER A 32 14.87 -7.03 -11.52
CA SER A 32 14.64 -6.08 -12.61
C SER A 32 15.16 -4.68 -12.30
N GLU A 33 15.43 -3.89 -13.34
CA GLU A 33 15.69 -2.46 -13.17
C GLU A 33 14.43 -1.70 -12.76
N LEU A 34 14.58 -0.81 -11.78
CA LEU A 34 13.46 -0.03 -11.26
C LEU A 34 13.30 1.21 -12.13
N SER A 35 12.13 1.39 -12.74
CA SER A 35 11.80 2.65 -13.41
C SER A 35 11.63 3.76 -12.37
N GLU A 36 12.21 4.94 -12.62
CA GLU A 36 12.04 6.10 -11.75
C GLU A 36 10.64 6.73 -11.87
N ASP A 37 9.93 6.49 -12.98
CA ASP A 37 8.66 7.13 -13.32
C ASP A 37 7.46 6.18 -13.23
N ILE A 38 7.34 5.43 -12.13
CA ILE A 38 6.18 4.56 -11.89
C ILE A 38 4.95 5.45 -11.60
N LYS A 39 3.94 5.35 -12.47
CA LYS A 39 2.70 6.13 -12.38
C LYS A 39 1.50 5.34 -11.85
N ASP A 40 1.53 4.01 -11.93
CA ASP A 40 0.44 3.16 -11.47
C ASP A 40 0.53 2.94 -9.96
N ILE A 41 -0.55 3.28 -9.25
CA ILE A 41 -0.64 3.11 -7.80
C ILE A 41 -0.50 1.64 -7.37
N ASN A 42 -0.95 0.68 -8.18
CA ASN A 42 -0.85 -0.73 -7.83
C ASN A 42 0.59 -1.24 -7.92
N ASP A 43 1.39 -0.71 -8.85
CA ASP A 43 2.83 -0.98 -8.90
C ASP A 43 3.52 -0.43 -7.64
N ILE A 44 3.16 0.78 -7.22
CA ILE A 44 3.68 1.39 -5.99
C ILE A 44 3.31 0.58 -4.74
N LEU A 45 2.06 0.14 -4.64
CA LEU A 45 1.57 -0.67 -3.52
C LEU A 45 2.21 -2.06 -3.52
N GLU A 46 2.49 -2.64 -4.69
CA GLU A 46 3.23 -3.90 -4.81
C GLU A 46 4.66 -3.77 -4.28
N LEU A 47 5.39 -2.70 -4.64
CA LEU A 47 6.73 -2.41 -4.11
C LEU A 47 6.72 -2.24 -2.59
N TYR A 48 5.70 -1.58 -2.05
CA TYR A 48 5.53 -1.46 -0.61
C TYR A 48 5.29 -2.82 0.06
N ASN A 49 4.43 -3.67 -0.51
CA ASN A 49 4.17 -5.01 0.01
C ASN A 49 5.41 -5.92 -0.02
N ILE A 50 6.22 -5.84 -1.09
CA ILE A 50 7.53 -6.51 -1.12
C ILE A 50 8.40 -6.01 0.03
N SER A 51 8.46 -4.69 0.23
CA SER A 51 9.27 -4.08 1.30
C SER A 51 8.91 -4.59 2.69
N LEU A 52 7.62 -4.90 2.95
CA LEU A 52 7.16 -5.44 4.23
C LEU A 52 7.78 -6.81 4.57
N PHE A 53 7.98 -7.70 3.58
CA PHE A 53 8.64 -8.98 3.83
C PHE A 53 10.08 -8.78 4.34
N PHE A 54 10.82 -7.86 3.73
CA PHE A 54 12.21 -7.56 4.12
C PHE A 54 12.29 -6.85 5.47
N GLU A 55 11.33 -5.99 5.80
CA GLU A 55 11.23 -5.39 7.14
C GLU A 55 10.96 -6.40 8.25
N LYS A 56 10.37 -7.55 7.91
CA LYS A 56 10.10 -8.66 8.84
C LYS A 56 11.11 -9.80 8.71
N GLU A 57 12.17 -9.59 7.93
CA GLU A 57 13.23 -10.57 7.67
C GLU A 57 12.72 -11.93 7.15
N ILE A 58 11.67 -11.88 6.31
CA ILE A 58 11.09 -13.06 5.67
C ILE A 58 11.70 -13.20 4.28
N TYR A 59 12.36 -14.33 4.03
CA TYR A 59 13.07 -14.62 2.78
C TYR A 59 12.71 -16.02 2.26
N LEU A 60 12.92 -16.24 0.95
CA LEU A 60 12.86 -17.59 0.41
C LEU A 60 14.06 -18.41 0.89
N LYS A 61 13.83 -19.69 1.16
CA LYS A 61 14.87 -20.63 1.62
C LYS A 61 15.95 -20.90 0.57
N ASN A 62 15.66 -20.65 -0.71
CA ASN A 62 16.60 -20.87 -1.81
C ASN A 62 17.45 -19.63 -2.12
N TRP A 63 17.19 -18.48 -1.50
CA TRP A 63 18.04 -17.30 -1.65
C TRP A 63 19.33 -17.46 -0.85
N SER A 64 20.45 -17.17 -1.49
CA SER A 64 21.75 -17.11 -0.83
C SER A 64 21.87 -15.85 0.03
N GLU A 65 22.83 -15.82 0.95
CA GLU A 65 23.12 -14.60 1.74
C GLU A 65 23.47 -13.42 0.83
N THR A 66 24.18 -13.67 -0.27
CA THR A 66 24.50 -12.66 -1.28
C THR A 66 23.26 -12.11 -1.97
N ASP A 67 22.28 -12.97 -2.30
CA ASP A 67 21.01 -12.52 -2.89
C ASP A 67 20.23 -11.65 -1.90
N ILE A 68 20.16 -12.07 -0.64
CA ILE A 68 19.45 -11.33 0.41
C ILE A 68 20.05 -9.93 0.60
N VAL A 69 21.38 -9.81 0.61
CA VAL A 69 22.06 -8.51 0.72
C VAL A 69 21.73 -7.62 -0.48
N ALA A 70 21.86 -8.14 -1.71
CA ALA A 70 21.53 -7.38 -2.93
C ALA A 70 20.05 -6.96 -2.97
N TYR A 71 19.14 -7.84 -2.58
CA TYR A 71 17.71 -7.55 -2.54
C TYR A 71 17.34 -6.55 -1.45
N LYS A 72 18.01 -6.55 -0.29
CA LYS A 72 17.84 -5.50 0.72
C LYS A 72 18.21 -4.12 0.18
N GLU A 73 19.32 -4.02 -0.55
CA GLU A 73 19.72 -2.77 -1.20
C GLU A 73 18.69 -2.32 -2.24
N LYS A 74 18.20 -3.25 -3.07
CA LYS A 74 17.13 -2.97 -4.03
C LYS A 74 15.85 -2.49 -3.34
N VAL A 75 15.41 -3.15 -2.29
CA VAL A 75 14.19 -2.78 -1.53
C VAL A 75 14.31 -1.40 -0.87
N ASN A 76 15.51 -0.97 -0.49
CA ASN A 76 15.69 0.40 -0.01
C ASN A 76 15.33 1.44 -1.09
N SER A 77 15.63 1.17 -2.36
CA SER A 77 15.21 2.03 -3.48
C SER A 77 13.68 2.08 -3.65
N PHE A 78 12.98 0.97 -3.36
CA PHE A 78 11.52 0.91 -3.40
C PHE A 78 10.89 1.90 -2.42
N LYS A 79 11.42 1.97 -1.19
CA LYS A 79 10.91 2.91 -0.17
C LYS A 79 11.00 4.36 -0.62
N THR A 80 12.05 4.73 -1.35
CA THR A 80 12.20 6.06 -1.93
C THR A 80 11.15 6.34 -3.00
N VAL A 81 10.92 5.40 -3.92
CA VAL A 81 9.91 5.54 -4.99
C VAL A 81 8.50 5.61 -4.40
N VAL A 82 8.17 4.70 -3.48
CA VAL A 82 6.88 4.70 -2.76
C VAL A 82 6.67 6.03 -2.04
N GLY A 83 7.68 6.51 -1.30
CA GLY A 83 7.58 7.77 -0.58
C GLY A 83 7.32 8.96 -1.51
N LYS A 84 8.11 9.08 -2.60
CA LYS A 84 7.92 10.14 -3.60
C LYS A 84 6.50 10.14 -4.16
N PHE A 85 6.00 8.98 -4.59
CA PHE A 85 4.66 8.85 -5.15
C PHE A 85 3.57 9.24 -4.14
N ILE A 86 3.59 8.67 -2.93
CA ILE A 86 2.57 8.92 -1.91
C ILE A 86 2.55 10.39 -1.49
N THR A 87 3.70 11.05 -1.38
CA THR A 87 3.76 12.47 -1.02
C THR A 87 3.24 13.42 -2.09
N ASN A 88 3.09 12.95 -3.33
CA ASN A 88 2.52 13.72 -4.44
C ASN A 88 0.99 13.64 -4.49
N ILE A 89 0.36 12.66 -3.83
CA ILE A 89 -1.11 12.51 -3.81
C ILE A 89 -1.74 13.69 -3.08
N ASP A 90 -2.65 14.41 -3.70
CA ASP A 90 -3.37 15.51 -3.07
C ASP A 90 -4.87 15.38 -3.25
N ASP A 91 -5.62 16.37 -2.75
CA ASP A 91 -7.08 16.36 -2.82
C ASP A 91 -7.63 16.12 -4.24
N SER A 92 -6.96 16.67 -5.26
CA SER A 92 -7.41 16.59 -6.65
C SER A 92 -7.15 15.22 -7.30
N SER A 93 -6.13 14.51 -6.83
CA SER A 93 -5.67 13.23 -7.38
C SER A 93 -6.06 12.03 -6.50
N PHE A 94 -6.51 12.27 -5.27
CA PHE A 94 -6.78 11.22 -4.30
C PHE A 94 -7.81 10.20 -4.77
N LEU A 95 -9.02 10.65 -5.17
CA LEU A 95 -10.08 9.73 -5.59
C LEU A 95 -9.69 8.94 -6.84
N SER A 96 -9.08 9.58 -7.83
CA SER A 96 -8.67 8.91 -9.06
C SER A 96 -7.62 7.84 -8.80
N HIS A 97 -6.69 8.07 -7.87
CA HIS A 97 -5.79 7.03 -7.41
C HIS A 97 -6.52 5.93 -6.64
N PHE A 98 -7.36 6.31 -5.69
CA PHE A 98 -8.05 5.38 -4.80
C PHE A 98 -8.97 4.40 -5.55
N GLU A 99 -9.75 4.89 -6.50
CA GLU A 99 -10.69 4.08 -7.29
C GLU A 99 -9.98 3.04 -8.19
N ASN A 100 -8.69 3.23 -8.47
CA ASN A 100 -7.87 2.31 -9.24
C ASN A 100 -7.13 1.27 -8.38
N ILE A 101 -7.26 1.31 -7.05
CA ILE A 101 -6.57 0.40 -6.15
C ILE A 101 -7.22 -0.99 -6.19
N PHE A 102 -6.40 -2.03 -6.36
CA PHE A 102 -6.85 -3.40 -6.18
C PHE A 102 -7.18 -3.69 -4.72
N TYR A 103 -8.24 -4.49 -4.52
CA TYR A 103 -8.80 -4.76 -3.19
C TYR A 103 -7.75 -5.25 -2.18
N GLY A 104 -6.79 -6.07 -2.62
CA GLY A 104 -5.71 -6.57 -1.78
C GLY A 104 -4.78 -5.49 -1.21
N TYR A 105 -4.81 -4.27 -1.74
CA TYR A 105 -3.93 -3.17 -1.33
C TYR A 105 -4.62 -2.01 -0.61
N CYS A 106 -5.95 -2.06 -0.41
CA CYS A 106 -6.65 -0.99 0.30
C CYS A 106 -6.05 -0.72 1.69
N GLU A 107 -5.73 -1.78 2.45
CA GLU A 107 -5.09 -1.63 3.76
C GLU A 107 -3.71 -0.97 3.66
N SER A 108 -2.86 -1.46 2.75
CA SER A 108 -1.53 -0.90 2.48
C SER A 108 -1.60 0.59 2.14
N PHE A 109 -2.58 0.98 1.32
CA PHE A 109 -2.79 2.37 0.94
C PHE A 109 -3.10 3.25 2.17
N TRP A 110 -4.05 2.86 3.01
CA TRP A 110 -4.39 3.64 4.20
C TRP A 110 -3.24 3.74 5.19
N VAL A 111 -2.46 2.66 5.35
CA VAL A 111 -1.22 2.67 6.14
C VAL A 111 -0.24 3.71 5.59
N LEU A 112 -0.03 3.75 4.27
CA LEU A 112 0.86 4.73 3.63
C LEU A 112 0.36 6.17 3.81
N ILE A 113 -0.92 6.45 3.53
CA ILE A 113 -1.52 7.78 3.72
C ILE A 113 -1.38 8.25 5.18
N ASN A 114 -1.55 7.35 6.15
CA ASN A 114 -1.36 7.63 7.58
C ASN A 114 0.12 7.89 7.94
N ASN A 115 1.04 7.06 7.46
CA ASN A 115 2.45 7.11 7.83
C ASN A 115 3.15 8.33 7.23
N TYR A 116 2.91 8.61 5.94
CA TYR A 116 3.40 9.79 5.25
C TYR A 116 2.61 11.07 5.60
N GLN A 117 1.57 10.96 6.41
CA GLN A 117 0.70 12.06 6.83
C GLN A 117 0.02 12.80 5.66
N GLN A 118 -0.17 12.11 4.54
CA GLN A 118 -0.73 12.71 3.34
C GLN A 118 -2.20 13.09 3.50
N PHE A 119 -2.89 12.52 4.49
CA PHE A 119 -4.22 12.96 4.92
C PHE A 119 -4.31 14.46 5.28
N LYS A 120 -3.18 15.14 5.51
CA LYS A 120 -3.16 16.60 5.70
C LYS A 120 -3.55 17.36 4.43
N ARG A 121 -3.33 16.78 3.25
CA ARG A 121 -3.61 17.33 1.92
C ARG A 121 -4.90 16.76 1.29
N ILE A 122 -5.65 15.95 2.03
CA ILE A 122 -6.90 15.33 1.59
C ILE A 122 -8.04 15.86 2.47
N SER A 123 -9.04 16.44 1.84
CA SER A 123 -10.20 17.06 2.47
C SER A 123 -11.15 16.00 3.06
N PRO A 124 -11.96 16.37 4.05
CA PRO A 124 -12.98 15.48 4.60
C PRO A 124 -13.99 14.98 3.56
N SER A 125 -14.36 15.81 2.58
CA SER A 125 -15.32 15.44 1.52
C SER A 125 -14.83 14.29 0.64
N GLN A 126 -13.52 14.19 0.38
CA GLN A 126 -12.95 13.04 -0.33
C GLN A 126 -13.15 11.73 0.48
N ILE A 127 -13.02 11.79 1.80
CA ILE A 127 -13.21 10.63 2.67
C ILE A 127 -14.69 10.25 2.78
N GLU A 128 -15.59 11.24 2.84
CA GLU A 128 -17.03 11.02 2.75
C GLU A 128 -17.39 10.31 1.44
N GLU A 129 -16.85 10.77 0.31
CA GLU A 129 -17.11 10.14 -0.98
C GLU A 129 -16.62 8.69 -1.04
N VAL A 130 -15.42 8.42 -0.52
CA VAL A 130 -14.90 7.04 -0.42
C VAL A 130 -15.81 6.17 0.45
N LEU A 131 -16.25 6.66 1.60
CA LEU A 131 -17.10 5.88 2.51
C LEU A 131 -18.50 5.65 1.94
N ASN A 132 -19.06 6.61 1.21
CA ASN A 132 -20.35 6.47 0.53
C ASN A 132 -20.29 5.43 -0.60
N LYS A 133 -19.22 5.44 -1.40
CA LYS A 133 -19.03 4.47 -2.51
C LYS A 133 -18.57 3.10 -2.01
N TYR A 134 -17.72 3.06 -1.01
CA TYR A 134 -17.06 1.86 -0.50
C TYR A 134 -17.17 1.77 1.03
N PRO A 135 -18.38 1.47 1.57
CA PRO A 135 -18.63 1.49 3.01
C PRO A 135 -17.67 0.61 3.82
N HIS A 136 -17.21 -0.51 3.25
CA HIS A 136 -16.27 -1.44 3.87
C HIS A 136 -14.90 -0.82 4.22
N GLN A 137 -14.53 0.32 3.62
CA GLN A 137 -13.26 1.02 3.86
C GLN A 137 -13.16 1.57 5.28
N ILE A 138 -14.29 1.73 5.97
CA ILE A 138 -14.35 2.17 7.37
C ILE A 138 -13.44 1.34 8.28
N ARG A 139 -13.32 0.02 8.04
CA ARG A 139 -12.48 -0.86 8.85
C ARG A 139 -11.01 -0.48 8.80
N TYR A 140 -10.53 -0.10 7.61
CA TYR A 140 -9.13 0.27 7.40
C TYR A 140 -8.86 1.66 7.96
N LEU A 141 -9.76 2.62 7.76
CA LEU A 141 -9.66 3.96 8.34
C LEU A 141 -9.60 3.94 9.87
N LEU A 142 -10.47 3.15 10.52
CA LEU A 142 -10.52 3.04 11.98
C LEU A 142 -9.25 2.39 12.58
N SER A 143 -8.53 1.59 11.80
CA SER A 143 -7.24 1.01 12.25
C SER A 143 -6.11 2.06 12.33
N GLN A 144 -6.28 3.23 11.70
CA GLN A 144 -5.23 4.24 11.56
C GLN A 144 -5.48 5.46 12.45
N LYS A 145 -4.82 5.51 13.62
CA LYS A 145 -5.02 6.54 14.65
C LYS A 145 -4.99 7.99 14.12
N LYS A 146 -4.08 8.34 13.21
CA LYS A 146 -3.98 9.74 12.73
C LYS A 146 -5.11 10.08 11.76
N LEU A 147 -5.56 9.13 10.95
CA LEU A 147 -6.73 9.29 10.08
C LEU A 147 -8.00 9.48 10.92
N VAL A 148 -8.18 8.65 11.95
CA VAL A 148 -9.32 8.78 12.88
C VAL A 148 -9.35 10.17 13.50
N ASN A 149 -8.20 10.67 13.98
CA ASN A 149 -8.12 12.00 14.58
C ASN A 149 -8.44 13.12 13.58
N LYS A 150 -7.97 13.01 12.33
CA LYS A 150 -8.20 14.00 11.29
C LYS A 150 -9.68 14.04 10.86
N TYR A 151 -10.31 12.88 10.70
CA TYR A 151 -11.63 12.74 10.08
C TYR A 151 -12.74 12.35 11.08
N LYS A 152 -12.52 12.58 12.38
CA LYS A 152 -13.43 12.14 13.46
C LYS A 152 -14.91 12.45 13.23
N LEU A 153 -15.23 13.61 12.65
CA LEU A 153 -16.62 14.03 12.40
C LEU A 153 -17.24 13.18 11.29
N VAL A 154 -16.58 13.11 10.14
CA VAL A 154 -16.96 12.25 9.00
C VAL A 154 -17.17 10.81 9.44
N LEU A 155 -16.20 10.24 10.18
CA LEU A 155 -16.28 8.85 10.63
C LEU A 155 -17.44 8.64 11.61
N CYS A 156 -17.69 9.58 12.52
CA CYS A 156 -18.79 9.48 13.48
C CYS A 156 -20.16 9.56 12.80
N GLU A 157 -20.32 10.48 11.85
CA GLU A 157 -21.55 10.64 11.08
C GLU A 157 -21.82 9.41 10.23
N PHE A 158 -20.80 8.91 9.54
CA PHE A 158 -20.90 7.68 8.75
C PHE A 158 -21.27 6.46 9.62
N LEU A 159 -20.63 6.28 10.78
CA LEU A 159 -20.93 5.13 11.66
C LEU A 159 -22.35 5.18 12.25
N LYS A 160 -22.97 6.36 12.38
CA LYS A 160 -24.36 6.49 12.83
C LYS A 160 -25.36 6.04 11.75
N SER A 161 -25.00 6.18 10.48
CA SER A 161 -25.82 5.74 9.35
C SER A 161 -25.45 4.34 8.84
N TYR A 162 -24.36 3.76 9.33
CA TYR A 162 -23.86 2.45 8.93
C TYR A 162 -24.75 1.33 9.49
N GLN A 163 -25.47 0.64 8.60
CA GLN A 163 -26.31 -0.52 8.89
C GLN A 163 -25.66 -1.82 8.41
#